data_AF-A0A355U6B3-F1
#
_entry.id   AF-A0A355U6B3-F1
#
_cell.length_a   1.000
_cell.length_b   1.000
_cell.length_c   1.000
_cell.angle_alpha   90.00
_cell.angle_beta   90.00
_cell.angle_gamma   90.00
#
_symmetry.space_group_name_H-M   'P 1'
#
loop_
_entity.id
_entity.type
_entity.pdbx_description
1 polymer ?
#
loop_
_entity_poly.entity_id
_entity_poly.type
_entity_poly.pdbx_seq_one_letter_code
_entity_poly.pdbx_strand_id
1 'polypeptide(L)'
;MNGDGFKVDAIYVPTDDEVAKNEFRFLSEDDRDRFMDYVHKDKYLSKRQGKYAEAYSVYSPWVHKVDFSYKHDFKVNIGKTTNVLQLSLDVKNILNLFNSKWGVSKYMNSALNEGKILKYEGVDADGYATFSTSKAYNGSVETFVPYHDIGQCWSASIGIKYMFN
;
A
#
# COMPACT_ATOMS: atom_id res chain seq x y z
N MET A 1 18.89 6.21 18.42
CA MET A 1 17.60 6.27 19.14
C MET A 1 17.57 7.52 19.99
N ASN A 2 16.44 8.21 20.10
CA ASN A 2 16.36 9.52 20.76
C ASN A 2 16.30 9.46 22.32
N GLY A 3 16.24 8.26 22.90
CA GLY A 3 16.28 8.03 24.34
C GLY A 3 14.98 8.30 25.09
N ASP A 4 13.85 8.48 24.38
CA ASP A 4 12.55 8.81 24.98
C ASP A 4 11.74 7.58 25.48
N GLY A 5 12.29 6.37 25.29
CA GLY A 5 11.65 5.11 25.69
C GLY A 5 10.59 4.59 24.72
N PHE A 6 10.30 5.30 23.63
CA PHE A 6 9.44 4.82 22.55
C PHE A 6 10.23 3.95 21.57
N LYS A 7 9.58 2.91 21.05
CA LYS A 7 10.21 1.94 20.12
C LYS A 7 10.17 2.38 18.65
N VAL A 8 9.78 3.64 18.39
CA VAL A 8 9.57 4.16 17.03
C VAL A 8 10.26 5.50 16.91
N ASP A 9 11.48 5.46 16.38
CA ASP A 9 12.29 6.64 16.09
C ASP A 9 12.26 6.96 14.59
N ALA A 10 12.44 8.25 14.26
CA ALA A 10 12.75 8.63 12.89
C ALA A 10 14.10 8.01 12.48
N ILE A 11 14.12 7.41 11.29
CA ILE A 11 15.33 6.78 10.73
C ILE A 11 16.13 7.83 9.98
N TYR A 12 17.43 7.91 10.26
CA TYR A 12 18.38 8.64 9.43
C TYR A 12 18.66 7.84 8.15
N VAL A 13 18.57 8.49 6.99
CA VAL A 13 18.90 7.86 5.70
C VAL A 13 20.35 8.26 5.36
N PRO A 14 21.34 7.35 5.50
CA PRO A 14 22.72 7.66 5.19
C PRO A 14 22.94 7.93 3.70
N THR A 15 23.93 8.76 3.42
CA THR A 15 24.51 8.97 2.08
C THR A 15 25.48 7.84 1.73
N ASP A 16 25.73 7.65 0.44
CA ASP A 16 26.68 6.66 -0.04
C ASP A 16 28.10 6.93 0.50
N ASP A 17 28.47 8.21 0.65
CA ASP A 17 29.75 8.63 1.21
C ASP A 17 29.89 8.28 2.70
N GLU A 18 28.85 8.50 3.51
CA GLU A 18 28.85 8.13 4.94
C GLU A 18 28.96 6.61 5.10
N VAL A 19 28.31 5.85 4.23
CA VAL A 19 28.44 4.39 4.22
C VAL A 19 29.85 3.97 3.79
N ALA A 20 30.40 4.58 2.73
CA ALA A 20 31.74 4.26 2.22
C ALA A 20 32.86 4.61 3.22
N LYS A 21 32.69 5.69 3.99
CA LYS A 21 33.61 6.11 5.06
C LYS A 21 33.39 5.38 6.38
N ASN A 22 32.41 4.48 6.44
CA ASN A 22 32.05 3.75 7.65
C ASN A 22 31.63 4.72 8.78
N GLU A 23 30.93 5.81 8.46
CA GLU A 23 30.35 6.76 9.42
C GLU A 23 28.94 6.31 9.85
N PHE A 24 28.24 5.56 8.98
CA PHE A 24 27.02 4.83 9.31
C PHE A 24 27.29 3.33 9.33
N ARG A 25 27.12 2.67 10.49
CA ARG A 25 27.54 1.27 10.69
C ARG A 25 26.39 0.28 10.51
N PHE A 26 26.61 -0.70 9.65
CA PHE A 26 25.75 -1.88 9.54
C PHE A 26 26.37 -3.06 10.28
N LEU A 27 25.54 -3.97 10.80
CA LEU A 27 26.00 -5.18 11.48
C LEU A 27 26.78 -6.10 10.53
N SER A 28 26.42 -6.09 9.24
CA SER A 28 27.10 -6.83 8.19
C SER A 28 27.10 -6.06 6.86
N GLU A 29 28.01 -6.39 5.95
CA GLU A 29 28.02 -5.83 4.58
C GLU A 29 26.74 -6.19 3.82
N ASP A 30 26.18 -7.37 4.08
CA ASP A 30 24.94 -7.84 3.50
C ASP A 30 23.71 -7.03 4.00
N ASP A 31 23.74 -6.54 5.24
CA ASP A 31 22.73 -5.60 5.76
C ASP A 31 22.85 -4.22 5.10
N ARG A 32 24.08 -3.75 4.88
CA ARG A 32 24.38 -2.51 4.15
C ARG A 32 23.81 -2.59 2.74
N ASP A 33 24.16 -3.63 2.00
CA ASP A 33 23.79 -3.74 0.58
C ASP A 33 22.27 -3.81 0.40
N ARG A 34 21.58 -4.62 1.22
CA ARG A 34 20.10 -4.67 1.23
C ARG A 34 19.46 -3.31 1.47
N PHE A 35 19.96 -2.59 2.47
CA PHE A 35 19.41 -1.30 2.85
C PHE A 35 19.66 -0.25 1.77
N MET A 36 20.89 -0.14 1.27
CA MET A 36 21.24 0.85 0.27
C MET A 36 20.55 0.56 -1.07
N ASP A 37 20.44 -0.70 -1.48
CA ASP A 37 19.64 -1.09 -2.65
C ASP A 37 18.16 -0.67 -2.52
N TYR A 38 17.59 -0.81 -1.32
CA TYR A 38 16.22 -0.39 -1.06
C TYR A 38 16.10 1.15 -1.09
N VAL A 39 17.02 1.87 -0.44
CA VAL A 39 17.06 3.34 -0.43
C VAL A 39 17.17 3.92 -1.83
N HIS A 40 18.06 3.37 -2.67
CA HIS A 40 18.29 3.87 -4.03
C HIS A 40 17.10 3.63 -4.96
N LYS A 41 16.35 2.54 -4.76
CA LYS A 41 15.18 2.22 -5.58
C LYS A 41 13.91 2.93 -5.10
N ASP A 42 13.83 3.26 -3.82
CA ASP A 42 12.71 4.01 -3.28
C ASP A 42 12.82 5.50 -3.65
N LYS A 43 11.79 6.02 -4.34
CA LYS A 43 11.77 7.42 -4.84
C LYS A 43 11.79 8.47 -3.74
N TYR A 44 11.33 8.12 -2.54
CA TYR A 44 11.27 9.01 -1.40
C TYR A 44 12.59 8.97 -0.61
N LEU A 45 13.09 7.79 -0.28
CA LEU A 45 14.34 7.61 0.49
C LEU A 45 15.57 8.05 -0.30
N SER A 46 15.64 7.77 -1.60
CA SER A 46 16.74 8.24 -2.47
C SER A 46 16.93 9.76 -2.44
N LYS A 47 15.84 10.53 -2.24
CA LYS A 47 15.88 12.00 -2.14
C LYS A 47 16.14 12.51 -0.72
N ARG A 48 16.26 11.60 0.26
CA ARG A 48 16.45 11.90 1.68
C ARG A 48 17.79 11.48 2.25
N GLN A 49 18.70 10.96 1.43
CA GLN A 49 20.06 10.72 1.87
C GLN A 49 20.66 11.97 2.54
N GLY A 50 21.29 11.78 3.70
CA GLY A 50 21.81 12.85 4.54
C GLY A 50 20.77 13.48 5.47
N LYS A 51 19.54 12.94 5.55
CA LYS A 51 18.43 13.50 6.34
C LYS A 51 17.65 12.39 7.04
N TYR A 52 16.90 12.78 8.06
CA TYR A 52 15.90 11.91 8.68
C TYR A 52 14.68 11.75 7.76
N ALA A 53 14.18 10.51 7.69
CA ALA A 53 12.89 10.21 7.10
C ALA A 53 11.78 10.86 7.94
N GLU A 54 10.86 11.57 7.28
CA GLU A 54 9.68 12.12 7.95
C GLU A 54 8.75 11.01 8.46
N ALA A 55 8.18 11.24 9.64
CA ALA A 55 7.14 10.38 10.17
C ALA A 55 5.92 10.35 9.23
N TYR A 56 5.36 9.15 9.01
CA TYR A 56 4.13 8.93 8.22
C TYR A 56 4.15 9.50 6.80
N SER A 57 5.33 9.65 6.21
CA SER A 57 5.55 10.21 4.87
C SER A 57 5.28 9.23 3.72
N VAL A 58 4.98 7.97 4.03
CA VAL A 58 4.66 6.92 3.06
C VAL A 58 3.15 6.77 2.99
N TYR A 59 2.56 7.19 1.87
CA TYR A 59 1.11 7.16 1.65
C TYR A 59 0.69 5.94 0.83
N SER A 60 -0.44 5.35 1.19
CA SER A 60 -1.06 4.29 0.38
C SER A 60 -1.36 4.80 -1.04
N PRO A 61 -1.15 3.96 -2.07
CA PRO A 61 -1.48 4.32 -3.44
C PRO A 61 -2.97 4.67 -3.61
N TRP A 62 -3.24 5.66 -4.45
CA TRP A 62 -4.61 5.99 -4.85
C TRP A 62 -5.26 4.86 -5.66
N VAL A 63 -6.56 4.67 -5.44
CA VAL A 63 -7.35 3.64 -6.10
C VAL A 63 -8.57 4.30 -6.74
N HIS A 64 -8.73 4.06 -8.04
CA HIS A 64 -9.93 4.48 -8.76
C HIS A 64 -10.88 3.29 -8.87
N LYS A 65 -12.02 3.40 -8.21
CA LYS A 65 -13.10 2.41 -8.24
C LYS A 65 -14.33 3.07 -8.87
N VAL A 66 -14.85 2.45 -9.92
CA VAL A 66 -16.04 2.95 -10.63
C VAL A 66 -17.13 1.90 -10.51
N ASP A 67 -18.31 2.35 -10.11
CA ASP A 67 -19.52 1.55 -10.04
C ASP A 67 -20.50 1.99 -11.13
N PHE A 68 -21.25 1.05 -11.68
CA PHE A 68 -22.26 1.29 -12.70
C PHE A 68 -23.63 0.81 -12.21
N SER A 69 -24.67 1.60 -12.46
CA SER A 69 -26.05 1.23 -12.16
C SER A 69 -26.96 1.74 -13.27
N TYR A 70 -27.87 0.87 -13.73
CA TYR A 70 -28.88 1.18 -14.71
C TYR A 70 -30.23 0.63 -14.27
N LYS A 71 -31.28 1.44 -14.42
CA LYS A 71 -32.67 1.07 -14.09
C LYS A 71 -33.59 1.55 -15.19
N HIS A 72 -34.55 0.72 -15.57
CA HIS A 72 -35.54 1.05 -16.58
C HIS A 72 -36.94 0.66 -16.13
N ASP A 73 -37.87 1.59 -16.29
CA ASP A 73 -39.27 1.44 -15.92
C ASP A 73 -40.11 1.11 -17.15
N PHE A 74 -40.73 -0.06 -17.13
CA PHE A 74 -41.68 -0.51 -18.13
C PHE A 74 -43.11 -0.31 -17.61
N LYS A 75 -43.94 0.41 -18.35
CA LYS A 75 -45.38 0.48 -18.07
C LYS A 75 -46.04 -0.81 -18.52
N VAL A 76 -46.74 -1.47 -17.61
CA VAL A 76 -47.44 -2.74 -17.86
C VAL A 76 -48.92 -2.58 -17.53
N ASN A 77 -49.77 -2.79 -18.52
CA ASN A 77 -51.22 -2.74 -18.36
C ASN A 77 -51.72 -4.13 -17.95
N ILE A 78 -52.30 -4.24 -16.75
CA ILE A 78 -52.95 -5.46 -16.27
C ILE A 78 -54.39 -5.11 -15.90
N GLY A 79 -55.35 -5.62 -16.70
CA GLY A 79 -56.75 -5.28 -16.55
C GLY A 79 -57.00 -3.79 -16.80
N LYS A 80 -57.59 -3.12 -15.80
CA LYS A 80 -57.90 -1.67 -15.85
C LYS A 80 -56.80 -0.80 -15.23
N THR A 81 -55.73 -1.40 -14.73
CA THR A 81 -54.67 -0.71 -13.99
C THR A 81 -53.37 -0.71 -14.78
N THR A 82 -52.74 0.45 -14.90
CA THR A 82 -51.37 0.59 -15.42
C THR A 82 -50.39 0.53 -14.26
N ASN A 83 -49.66 -0.58 -14.15
CA ASN A 83 -48.59 -0.79 -13.17
C ASN A 83 -47.23 -0.47 -13.78
N VAL A 84 -46.17 -0.51 -12.96
CA VAL A 84 -44.79 -0.35 -13.43
C VAL A 84 -43.95 -1.56 -13.03
N LEU A 85 -43.27 -2.13 -14.03
CA LEU A 85 -42.22 -3.13 -13.85
C LEU A 85 -40.87 -2.45 -14.06
N GLN A 86 -40.03 -2.41 -13.03
CA GLN A 86 -38.67 -1.90 -13.12
C GLN A 86 -37.68 -3.07 -13.18
N LEU A 87 -36.79 -3.03 -14.18
CA LEU A 87 -35.62 -3.90 -14.26
C LEU A 87 -34.36 -3.08 -13.94
N SER A 88 -33.45 -3.65 -13.16
CA SER A 88 -32.18 -3.02 -12.83
C SER A 88 -30.97 -3.92 -13.04
N LEU A 89 -29.85 -3.29 -13.36
CA LEU A 89 -28.52 -3.89 -13.39
C LEU A 89 -27.58 -2.98 -12.59
N ASP A 90 -26.96 -3.55 -11.56
CA ASP A 90 -25.96 -2.89 -10.74
C ASP A 90 -24.65 -3.67 -10.83
N VAL A 91 -23.56 -3.02 -11.21
CA VAL A 91 -22.21 -3.59 -11.32
C VAL A 91 -21.25 -2.78 -10.46
N LYS A 92 -20.69 -3.43 -9.44
CA LYS A 92 -19.68 -2.84 -8.55
C LYS A 92 -18.29 -3.11 -9.10
N ASN A 93 -17.41 -2.11 -8.97
CA ASN A 93 -16.04 -2.16 -9.46
C ASN A 93 -15.95 -2.57 -10.95
N ILE A 94 -16.73 -1.92 -11.82
CA ILE A 94 -16.86 -2.34 -13.23
C ILE A 94 -15.53 -2.35 -13.99
N LEU A 95 -14.55 -1.54 -13.59
CA LEU A 95 -13.20 -1.57 -14.20
C LEU A 95 -12.48 -2.89 -13.92
N ASN A 96 -12.71 -3.50 -12.77
CA ASN A 96 -12.11 -4.78 -12.39
C ASN A 96 -12.60 -5.95 -13.26
N LEU A 97 -13.81 -5.86 -13.81
CA LEU A 97 -14.34 -6.82 -14.78
C LEU A 97 -13.47 -6.89 -16.05
N PHE A 98 -12.90 -5.75 -16.47
CA PHE A 98 -12.05 -5.66 -17.66
C PHE A 98 -10.56 -5.90 -17.36
N ASN A 99 -10.09 -5.56 -16.16
CA ASN A 99 -8.73 -5.79 -15.72
C ASN A 99 -8.70 -6.08 -14.22
N SER A 100 -8.26 -7.27 -13.84
CA SER A 100 -8.22 -7.73 -12.44
C SER A 100 -7.33 -6.89 -11.52
N LYS A 101 -6.48 -6.01 -12.06
CA LYS A 101 -5.65 -5.07 -11.29
C LYS A 101 -6.31 -3.71 -11.05
N TRP A 102 -7.38 -3.37 -11.77
CA TRP A 102 -8.07 -2.09 -11.65
C TRP A 102 -9.09 -2.10 -10.50
N GLY A 103 -9.19 -0.97 -9.80
CA GLY A 103 -10.07 -0.82 -8.64
C GLY A 103 -9.72 -1.71 -7.44
N VAL A 104 -8.48 -2.22 -7.38
CA VAL A 104 -7.98 -3.04 -6.27
C VAL A 104 -7.09 -2.17 -5.38
N SER A 105 -7.47 -2.07 -4.10
CA SER A 105 -6.66 -1.39 -3.10
C SER A 105 -5.37 -2.13 -2.82
N LYS A 106 -4.34 -1.38 -2.43
CA LYS A 106 -3.06 -1.93 -1.97
C LYS A 106 -2.80 -1.54 -0.53
N TYR A 107 -2.11 -2.41 0.19
CA TYR A 107 -1.65 -2.14 1.55
C TYR A 107 -0.15 -2.34 1.64
N MET A 108 0.48 -1.77 2.67
CA MET A 108 1.91 -1.93 2.87
C MET A 108 2.22 -3.41 3.08
N ASN A 109 3.23 -3.90 2.36
CA ASN A 109 3.66 -5.28 2.42
C ASN A 109 4.00 -5.65 3.87
N SER A 110 3.31 -6.67 4.42
CA SER A 110 3.47 -7.08 5.81
C SER A 110 4.88 -7.59 6.12
N ALA A 111 5.63 -8.04 5.10
CA ALA A 111 7.03 -8.41 5.25
C ALA A 111 7.93 -7.22 5.66
N LEU A 112 7.48 -5.99 5.41
CA LEU A 112 8.22 -4.76 5.73
C LEU A 112 7.99 -4.27 7.16
N ASN A 113 7.25 -5.01 7.99
CA ASN A 113 7.12 -4.71 9.43
C ASN A 113 6.81 -3.22 9.71
N GLU A 114 5.78 -2.70 9.04
CA GLU A 114 5.32 -1.31 9.20
C GLU A 114 6.35 -0.23 8.82
N GLY A 115 7.31 -0.53 7.94
CA GLY A 115 8.34 0.42 7.51
C GLY A 115 9.52 0.52 8.48
N LYS A 116 9.65 -0.43 9.41
CA LYS A 116 10.85 -0.56 10.27
C LYS A 116 11.98 -1.24 9.47
N ILE A 117 12.64 -0.44 8.63
CA ILE A 117 13.69 -0.92 7.72
C ILE A 117 14.93 -1.36 8.49
N LEU A 118 15.36 -0.52 9.43
CA LEU A 118 16.54 -0.74 10.26
C LEU A 118 16.15 -1.15 11.67
N LYS A 119 16.93 -2.08 12.22
CA LYS A 119 16.90 -2.45 13.63
C LYS A 119 18.21 -2.04 14.27
N TYR A 120 18.14 -1.31 15.38
CA TYR A 120 19.32 -1.01 16.18
C TYR A 120 19.82 -2.28 16.90
N GLU A 121 21.10 -2.58 16.74
CA GLU A 121 21.75 -3.78 17.30
C GLU A 121 22.72 -3.48 18.44
N GLY A 122 22.99 -2.20 18.70
CA GLY A 122 23.87 -1.78 19.78
C GLY A 122 24.94 -0.82 19.28
N VAL A 123 26.07 -0.84 19.98
CA VAL A 123 27.22 0.03 19.71
C VAL A 123 28.43 -0.85 19.41
N ASP A 124 29.21 -0.49 18.39
CA ASP A 124 30.48 -1.17 18.09
C ASP A 124 31.59 -0.76 19.08
N ALA A 125 32.79 -1.33 18.90
CA ALA A 125 33.94 -1.04 19.77
C ALA A 125 34.41 0.42 19.70
N ASP A 126 34.09 1.12 18.62
CA ASP A 126 34.47 2.52 18.38
C ASP A 126 33.42 3.52 18.90
N GLY A 127 32.31 3.02 19.48
CA GLY A 127 31.24 3.86 20.02
C GLY A 127 30.15 4.24 19.01
N TYR A 128 30.14 3.65 17.80
CA TYR A 128 29.14 3.94 16.78
C TYR A 128 27.93 3.00 16.89
N ALA A 129 26.73 3.55 16.69
CA ALA A 129 25.50 2.78 16.61
C ALA A 129 25.51 1.84 15.40
N THR A 130 25.20 0.56 15.60
CA THR A 130 25.13 -0.46 14.55
C THR A 130 23.69 -0.85 14.25
N PHE A 131 23.41 -1.12 12.98
CA PHE A 131 22.08 -1.44 12.49
C PHE A 131 22.05 -2.71 11.64
N SER A 132 21.02 -3.54 11.80
CA SER A 132 20.71 -4.63 10.89
C SER A 132 19.51 -4.29 10.01
N THR A 133 19.41 -4.96 8.87
CA THR A 133 18.34 -4.76 7.90
C THR A 133 17.59 -6.07 7.72
N SER A 134 16.27 -6.07 7.92
CA SER A 134 15.47 -7.28 7.71
C SER A 134 15.67 -7.83 6.30
N LYS A 135 15.82 -9.15 6.17
CA LYS A 135 16.00 -9.84 4.88
C LYS A 135 14.84 -9.60 3.90
N ALA A 136 13.68 -9.17 4.40
CA ALA A 136 12.55 -8.78 3.56
C ALA A 136 12.86 -7.53 2.72
N TYR A 137 13.72 -6.62 3.20
CA TYR A 137 14.15 -5.46 2.44
C TYR A 137 15.25 -5.85 1.48
N ASN A 138 14.97 -5.75 0.19
CA ASN A 138 15.93 -5.94 -0.88
C ASN A 138 15.49 -5.07 -2.06
N GLY A 139 16.35 -4.92 -3.05
CA GLY A 139 16.02 -4.08 -4.19
C GLY A 139 14.83 -4.56 -5.05
N SER A 140 14.23 -5.71 -4.79
CA SER A 140 13.07 -6.22 -5.54
C SER A 140 11.79 -6.27 -4.70
N VAL A 141 11.84 -5.88 -3.42
CA VAL A 141 10.65 -5.92 -2.57
C VAL A 141 9.67 -4.81 -2.97
N GLU A 142 8.41 -5.18 -3.15
CA GLU A 142 7.35 -4.19 -3.35
C GLU A 142 6.89 -3.62 -2.00
N THR A 143 6.88 -2.29 -1.89
CA THR A 143 6.36 -1.58 -0.70
C THR A 143 4.87 -1.81 -0.50
N PHE A 144 4.10 -1.86 -1.59
CA PHE A 144 2.65 -2.01 -1.57
C PHE A 144 2.20 -3.21 -2.40
N VAL A 145 1.49 -4.12 -1.76
CA VAL A 145 0.93 -5.33 -2.37
C VAL A 145 -0.59 -5.24 -2.49
N PRO A 146 -1.21 -5.91 -3.48
CA PRO A 146 -2.66 -5.93 -3.62
C PRO A 146 -3.35 -6.47 -2.36
N TYR A 147 -4.44 -5.84 -1.97
CA TYR A 147 -5.33 -6.38 -0.95
C TYR A 147 -6.18 -7.49 -1.57
N HIS A 148 -6.01 -8.71 -1.07
CA HIS A 148 -6.72 -9.88 -1.59
C HIS A 148 -7.94 -10.16 -0.72
N ASP A 149 -9.07 -9.56 -1.09
CA ASP A 149 -10.36 -9.76 -0.44
C ASP A 149 -11.49 -9.77 -1.48
N ILE A 150 -12.59 -10.47 -1.19
CA ILE A 150 -13.73 -10.57 -2.10
C ILE A 150 -14.34 -9.21 -2.43
N GLY A 151 -14.27 -8.24 -1.51
CA GLY A 151 -14.73 -6.87 -1.73
C GLY A 151 -13.88 -6.05 -2.73
N GLN A 152 -12.72 -6.58 -3.12
CA GLN A 152 -11.87 -5.99 -4.16
C GLN A 152 -12.26 -6.45 -5.57
N CYS A 153 -12.97 -7.58 -5.69
CA CYS A 153 -13.46 -8.09 -6.96
C CYS A 153 -14.65 -7.27 -7.48
N TRP A 154 -14.93 -7.40 -8.78
CA TRP A 154 -16.22 -6.96 -9.33
C TRP A 154 -17.36 -7.86 -8.85
N SER A 155 -18.56 -7.29 -8.75
CA SER A 155 -19.79 -8.04 -8.52
C SER A 155 -20.94 -7.41 -9.29
N ALA A 156 -21.93 -8.21 -9.65
CA ALA A 156 -23.10 -7.75 -10.38
C ALA A 156 -24.39 -8.30 -9.74
N SER A 157 -25.43 -7.48 -9.75
CA SER A 157 -26.78 -7.87 -9.33
C SER A 157 -27.82 -7.40 -10.34
N ILE A 158 -28.79 -8.26 -10.61
CA ILE A 158 -29.97 -7.94 -11.42
C ILE A 158 -31.16 -7.83 -10.48
N GLY A 159 -31.93 -6.75 -10.61
CA GLY A 159 -33.11 -6.50 -9.79
C GLY A 159 -34.39 -6.46 -10.61
N ILE A 160 -35.47 -6.89 -9.96
CA ILE A 160 -36.83 -6.76 -10.45
C ILE A 160 -37.67 -6.11 -9.36
N LYS A 161 -38.42 -5.06 -9.71
CA LYS A 161 -39.33 -4.38 -8.80
C LYS A 161 -40.68 -4.16 -9.50
N TYR A 162 -41.75 -4.58 -8.84
CA TYR A 162 -43.12 -4.34 -9.32
C TYR A 162 -43.79 -3.29 -8.44
N MET A 163 -44.39 -2.27 -9.05
CA MET A 163 -45.08 -1.18 -8.38
C MET A 163 -46.56 -1.20 -8.76
N PHE A 164 -47.41 -1.45 -7.77
CA PHE A 164 -48.86 -1.46 -7.89
C PHE A 164 -49.38 -0.01 -7.89
N ASN A 165 -50.28 0.31 -8.82
CA ASN A 165 -51.01 1.58 -8.88
C ASN A 165 -52.51 1.38 -8.62
#